data_AF-A0A164T1W3-F1
#
_entry.id   AF-A0A164T1W3-F1
#
_cell.length_a   1.000
_cell.length_b   1.000
_cell.length_c   1.000
_cell.angle_alpha   90.00
_cell.angle_beta   90.00
_cell.angle_gamma   90.00
#
_symmetry.space_group_name_H-M   'P 1'
#
loop_
_entity.id
_entity.type
_entity.pdbx_description
1 polymer ?
#
loop_
_entity_poly.entity_id
_entity_poly.type
_entity_poly.pdbx_seq_one_letter_code
_entity_poly.pdbx_strand_id
1 'polypeptide(L)'
;MSSSFPYSPAHSIVSYEPHVFPSSALFTQYHGPPTDATDKAWESLYNIGVSRITKKEAMLLTNWTEEIPDDPGHYIVSLDIFHQLHCLNIIRKALWPQRYGPQVFEQPLIAGQPAPDHLDHCVNTVRESLICNADVTPNVWQWSDIRGGNFPRRDENGLE
;
A
#
# COMPACT_ATOMS: atom_id res chain seq x y z
N MET A 1 -6.52 27.91 5.57
CA MET A 1 -7.06 27.23 4.38
C MET A 1 -7.51 25.86 4.83
N SER A 2 -8.81 25.56 4.81
CA SER A 2 -9.30 24.24 5.21
C SER A 2 -9.02 23.27 4.07
N SER A 3 -7.94 22.48 4.15
CA SER A 3 -7.80 21.32 3.28
C SER A 3 -8.78 20.26 3.77
N SER A 4 -9.94 20.14 3.12
CA SER A 4 -10.85 19.03 3.40
C SER A 4 -10.23 17.74 2.86
N PHE A 5 -9.45 17.05 3.69
CA PHE A 5 -9.14 15.65 3.44
C PHE A 5 -10.45 14.86 3.36
N PRO A 6 -10.55 13.85 2.48
CA PRO A 6 -11.72 12.99 2.43
C PRO A 6 -11.95 12.34 3.80
N TYR A 7 -13.21 12.15 4.18
CA TYR A 7 -13.53 11.52 5.46
C TYR A 7 -12.98 10.09 5.52
N SER A 8 -12.34 9.74 6.64
CA SER A 8 -11.96 8.36 6.97
C SER A 8 -12.41 8.03 8.41
N PRO A 9 -13.06 6.87 8.64
CA PRO A 9 -13.35 6.36 9.98
C PRO A 9 -12.08 6.13 10.82
N ALA A 10 -10.94 5.92 10.18
CA ALA A 10 -9.68 5.64 10.85
C ALA A 10 -8.93 6.90 11.31
N HIS A 11 -9.35 8.11 10.91
CA HIS A 11 -8.59 9.34 11.24
C HIS A 11 -8.35 9.55 12.73
N SER A 12 -9.32 9.24 13.58
CA SER A 12 -9.22 9.46 15.03
C SER A 12 -8.27 8.50 15.75
N ILE A 13 -7.90 7.40 15.09
CA ILE A 13 -7.02 6.37 15.66
C ILE A 13 -5.61 6.38 15.06
N VAL A 14 -5.34 7.25 14.08
CA VAL A 14 -3.99 7.44 13.53
C VAL A 14 -3.15 8.23 14.53
N SER A 15 -1.99 7.67 14.88
CA SER A 15 -0.97 8.33 15.68
C SER A 15 0.36 8.32 14.95
N TYR A 16 1.08 9.44 15.02
CA TYR A 16 2.41 9.58 14.44
C TYR A 16 3.45 9.60 15.56
N GLU A 17 4.55 8.90 15.36
CA GLU A 17 5.71 8.93 16.23
C GLU A 17 6.96 9.36 15.46
N PRO A 18 7.89 10.10 16.08
CA PRO A 18 9.18 10.37 15.49
C PRO A 18 9.92 9.06 15.22
N HIS A 19 10.25 8.82 13.95
CA HIS A 19 11.04 7.66 13.55
C HIS A 19 12.33 8.12 12.87
N VAL A 20 13.47 7.58 13.32
CA VAL A 20 14.75 7.80 12.68
C VAL A 20 15.00 6.62 11.75
N PHE A 21 14.95 6.88 10.45
CA PHE A 21 15.33 5.86 9.47
C PHE A 21 16.82 5.55 9.60
N PRO A 22 17.21 4.26 9.52
CA PRO A 22 18.60 3.88 9.38
C PRO A 22 19.24 4.66 8.22
N SER A 23 20.55 4.89 8.28
CA SER A 23 21.29 5.42 7.14
C SER A 23 20.95 4.63 5.88
N SER A 24 20.84 5.29 4.73
CA SER A 24 20.66 4.65 3.42
C SER A 24 21.71 3.58 3.12
N ALA A 25 22.82 3.56 3.86
CA ALA A 25 23.86 2.55 3.79
C ALA A 25 23.62 1.28 4.63
N LEU A 26 22.54 1.19 5.40
CA LEU A 26 22.22 0.06 6.27
C LEU A 26 21.10 -0.80 5.67
N PHE A 27 21.41 -2.07 5.40
CA PHE A 27 20.44 -3.06 4.96
C PHE A 27 19.50 -3.45 6.12
N THR A 28 18.21 -3.17 5.93
CA THR A 28 17.13 -3.69 6.77
C THR A 28 16.52 -4.96 6.15
N GLN A 29 15.59 -5.62 6.86
CA GLN A 29 14.83 -6.76 6.36
C GLN A 29 14.00 -6.48 5.09
N TYR A 30 13.86 -5.21 4.68
CA TYR A 30 13.10 -4.80 3.50
C TYR A 30 13.97 -4.62 2.25
N HIS A 31 15.29 -4.80 2.36
CA HIS A 31 16.25 -4.65 1.27
C HIS A 31 16.70 -5.99 0.69
N GLY A 32 17.33 -5.94 -0.48
CA GLY A 32 18.00 -7.06 -1.11
C GLY A 32 17.07 -7.97 -1.93
N PRO A 33 17.65 -9.02 -2.54
CA PRO A 33 16.93 -9.98 -3.36
C PRO A 33 15.72 -10.59 -2.64
N PRO A 34 14.66 -11.01 -3.37
CA PRO A 34 13.56 -11.77 -2.80
C PRO A 34 14.10 -13.04 -2.14
N THR A 35 13.83 -13.15 -0.85
CA THR A 35 14.01 -14.36 -0.05
C THR A 35 12.72 -14.59 0.72
N ASP A 36 12.49 -15.80 1.23
CA ASP A 36 11.31 -16.08 2.08
C ASP A 36 11.22 -15.10 3.27
N ALA A 37 12.36 -14.70 3.82
CA ALA A 37 12.42 -13.73 4.91
C ALA A 37 12.01 -12.32 4.46
N THR A 38 12.56 -11.85 3.33
CA THR A 38 12.23 -10.53 2.77
C THR A 38 10.77 -10.48 2.33
N ASP A 39 10.26 -11.53 1.69
CA ASP A 39 8.87 -11.62 1.24
C ASP A 39 7.90 -11.62 2.43
N LYS A 40 8.21 -12.39 3.48
CA LYS A 40 7.44 -12.37 4.73
C LYS A 40 7.46 -11.00 5.40
N ALA A 41 8.62 -10.33 5.44
CA ALA A 41 8.74 -9.00 6.01
C ALA A 41 7.83 -8.01 5.26
N TRP A 42 7.85 -8.02 3.92
CA TRP A 42 6.98 -7.17 3.11
C TRP A 42 5.49 -7.51 3.24
N GLU A 43 5.12 -8.79 3.21
CA GLU A 43 3.73 -9.24 3.34
C GLU A 43 3.13 -8.90 4.70
N SER A 44 3.94 -8.89 5.76
CA SER A 44 3.49 -8.48 7.10
C SER A 44 3.02 -7.02 7.19
N LEU A 45 3.41 -6.16 6.23
CA LEU A 45 3.06 -4.73 6.24
C LEU A 45 1.63 -4.44 5.79
N TYR A 46 1.02 -5.33 5.01
CA TYR A 46 -0.28 -5.07 4.37
C TYR A 46 -1.29 -6.22 4.48
N ASN A 47 -0.94 -7.34 5.11
CA ASN A 47 -1.83 -8.49 5.27
C ASN A 47 -2.88 -8.27 6.39
N ILE A 48 -3.61 -7.15 6.32
CA ILE A 48 -4.66 -6.75 7.27
C ILE A 48 -6.06 -7.05 6.70
N GLY A 49 -6.14 -7.34 5.40
CA GLY A 49 -7.38 -7.74 4.72
C GLY A 49 -8.34 -6.57 4.48
N VAL A 50 -9.62 -6.80 4.78
CA VAL A 50 -10.70 -5.82 4.63
C VAL A 50 -11.21 -5.38 6.00
N SER A 51 -11.66 -4.15 6.09
CA SER A 51 -12.19 -3.52 7.30
C SER A 51 -13.71 -3.45 7.22
N ARG A 52 -14.33 -3.63 8.39
CA ARG A 52 -15.77 -3.52 8.60
C ARG A 52 -16.08 -2.17 9.22
N ILE A 53 -16.97 -1.40 8.59
CA ILE A 53 -17.46 -0.11 9.10
C ILE A 53 -18.97 -0.15 9.29
N THR A 54 -19.50 0.73 10.13
CA THR A 54 -20.93 0.87 10.35
C THR A 54 -21.61 1.59 9.19
N LYS A 55 -22.93 1.41 9.03
CA LYS A 55 -23.76 2.18 8.11
C LYS A 55 -23.56 3.70 8.24
N LYS A 56 -23.45 4.19 9.48
CA LYS A 56 -23.27 5.63 9.75
C LYS A 56 -21.94 6.13 9.18
N GLU A 57 -20.88 5.35 9.32
CA GLU A 57 -19.56 5.69 8.76
C GLU A 57 -19.56 5.57 7.23
N ALA A 58 -20.21 4.55 6.68
CA ALA A 58 -20.32 4.35 5.23
C ALA A 58 -21.06 5.53 4.55
N MET A 59 -22.09 6.08 5.20
CA MET A 59 -22.84 7.25 4.69
C MET A 59 -22.02 8.55 4.63
N LEU A 60 -20.86 8.60 5.28
CA LEU A 60 -19.97 9.77 5.27
C LEU A 60 -18.89 9.67 4.19
N LEU A 61 -18.76 8.52 3.52
CA LEU A 61 -17.79 8.33 2.44
C LEU A 61 -18.22 9.08 1.18
N THR A 62 -17.24 9.59 0.42
CA THR A 62 -17.50 10.25 -0.87
C THR A 62 -18.09 9.29 -1.90
N ASN A 63 -17.62 8.04 -1.91
CA ASN A 63 -18.16 6.97 -2.73
C ASN A 63 -18.89 5.97 -1.84
N TRP A 64 -19.96 5.36 -2.36
CA TRP A 64 -20.65 4.28 -1.69
C TRP A 64 -19.81 2.99 -1.73
N THR A 65 -20.05 2.12 -0.76
CA THR A 65 -19.44 0.79 -0.66
C THR A 65 -20.50 -0.26 -0.37
N GLU A 66 -20.22 -1.51 -0.69
CA GLU A 66 -21.13 -2.63 -0.49
C GLU A 66 -21.36 -2.95 0.99
N GLU A 67 -22.58 -3.38 1.28
CA GLU A 67 -22.92 -4.00 2.56
C GLU A 67 -22.34 -5.42 2.59
N ILE A 68 -21.87 -5.86 3.76
CA ILE A 68 -21.29 -7.19 3.92
C ILE A 68 -22.43 -8.22 3.86
N PRO A 69 -22.36 -9.23 2.97
CA PRO A 69 -23.33 -10.31 2.95
C PRO A 69 -23.43 -10.97 4.33
N ASP A 70 -24.65 -11.23 4.78
CA ASP A 70 -24.96 -11.84 6.08
C ASP A 70 -24.57 -11.01 7.33
N ASP A 71 -24.14 -9.75 7.18
CA ASP A 71 -23.90 -8.82 8.32
C ASP A 71 -24.60 -7.46 8.12
N PRO A 72 -25.94 -7.39 8.26
CA PRO A 72 -26.71 -6.18 8.02
C PRO A 72 -26.27 -4.98 8.88
N GLY A 73 -26.21 -3.81 8.26
CA GLY A 73 -25.76 -2.57 8.87
C GLY A 73 -24.24 -2.37 8.84
N HIS A 74 -23.49 -3.31 8.29
CA HIS A 74 -22.04 -3.26 8.20
C HIS A 74 -21.55 -3.33 6.76
N TYR A 75 -20.52 -2.55 6.50
CA TYR A 75 -20.05 -2.23 5.16
C TYR A 75 -18.56 -2.52 5.06
N ILE A 76 -18.12 -2.90 3.86
CA ILE A 76 -16.75 -3.31 3.61
C ILE A 76 -15.92 -2.15 3.04
N VAL A 77 -14.71 -1.95 3.55
CA VAL A 77 -13.72 -1.03 2.99
C VAL A 77 -12.31 -1.61 3.15
N SER A 78 -11.32 -1.02 2.48
CA SER A 78 -9.90 -1.24 2.78
C SER A 78 -9.22 0.11 3.01
N LEU A 79 -8.16 0.19 3.82
CA LEU A 79 -7.39 1.43 3.94
C LEU A 79 -6.36 1.51 2.81
N ASP A 80 -6.20 2.70 2.22
CA ASP A 80 -5.35 2.86 1.04
C ASP A 80 -3.87 2.57 1.30
N ILE A 81 -3.34 2.88 2.50
CA ILE A 81 -1.96 2.55 2.89
C ILE A 81 -1.61 1.07 2.66
N PHE A 82 -2.52 0.14 2.96
CA PHE A 82 -2.25 -1.29 2.73
C PHE A 82 -2.26 -1.64 1.24
N HIS A 83 -3.12 -0.99 0.45
CA HIS A 83 -3.12 -1.14 -0.99
C HIS A 83 -1.86 -0.55 -1.63
N GLN A 84 -1.41 0.62 -1.18
CA GLN A 84 -0.16 1.27 -1.60
C GLN A 84 1.05 0.37 -1.30
N LEU A 85 1.13 -0.20 -0.09
CA LEU A 85 2.21 -1.13 0.30
C LEU A 85 2.15 -2.45 -0.49
N HIS A 86 0.95 -2.98 -0.74
CA HIS A 86 0.75 -4.15 -1.62
C HIS A 86 1.26 -3.88 -3.03
N CYS A 87 0.87 -2.75 -3.64
CA CYS A 87 1.30 -2.35 -4.97
C CYS A 87 2.81 -2.10 -5.04
N LEU A 88 3.39 -1.44 -4.03
CA LEU A 88 4.83 -1.26 -3.95
C LEU A 88 5.57 -2.59 -3.83
N ASN A 89 5.04 -3.56 -3.09
CA ASN A 89 5.62 -4.91 -3.03
C ASN A 89 5.50 -5.65 -4.38
N ILE A 90 4.42 -5.47 -5.13
CA ILE A 90 4.31 -5.98 -6.51
C ILE A 90 5.41 -5.38 -7.38
N ILE A 91 5.61 -4.05 -7.32
CA ILE A 91 6.67 -3.37 -8.05
C ILE A 91 8.04 -3.91 -7.63
N ARG A 92 8.32 -4.02 -6.33
CA ARG A 92 9.55 -4.63 -5.81
C ARG A 92 9.77 -6.01 -6.40
N LYS A 93 8.78 -6.89 -6.36
CA LYS A 93 8.87 -8.25 -6.92
C LYS A 93 9.13 -8.21 -8.44
N ALA A 94 8.55 -7.26 -9.18
CA ALA A 94 8.79 -7.05 -10.61
C ALA A 94 10.21 -6.49 -10.91
N LEU A 95 10.80 -5.75 -9.96
CA LEU A 95 12.15 -5.19 -10.00
C LEU A 95 13.26 -6.21 -9.70
N TRP A 96 12.95 -7.52 -9.65
CA TRP A 96 13.95 -8.59 -9.71
C TRP A 96 14.00 -9.34 -11.06
N PRO A 97 14.43 -8.63 -12.13
CA PRO A 97 14.88 -9.11 -13.42
C PRO A 97 15.93 -10.19 -13.56
N GLN A 98 16.28 -11.02 -12.58
CA GLN A 98 17.01 -12.24 -12.95
C GLN A 98 16.10 -13.20 -13.79
N ARG A 99 14.87 -12.73 -14.10
CA ARG A 99 13.96 -12.96 -15.24
C ARG A 99 13.80 -11.82 -16.32
N TYR A 100 14.25 -10.57 -16.13
CA TYR A 100 13.97 -9.35 -16.93
C TYR A 100 15.17 -8.46 -17.43
N GLY A 101 16.46 -8.87 -17.34
CA GLY A 101 17.61 -8.17 -18.00
C GLY A 101 18.23 -6.92 -17.33
N PRO A 102 19.41 -6.42 -17.81
CA PRO A 102 20.25 -5.46 -17.09
C PRO A 102 19.73 -4.02 -17.12
N GLN A 103 19.63 -3.40 -15.94
CA GLN A 103 19.47 -1.97 -15.77
C GLN A 103 20.86 -1.33 -15.67
N VAL A 104 21.18 -0.39 -16.56
CA VAL A 104 22.44 0.37 -16.51
C VAL A 104 22.19 1.64 -15.69
N PHE A 105 22.21 1.51 -14.37
CA PHE A 105 22.40 2.65 -13.47
C PHE A 105 23.89 2.67 -13.11
N GLU A 106 24.61 3.65 -13.64
CA GLU A 106 26.07 3.61 -13.77
C GLU A 106 26.85 3.66 -12.45
N GLN A 107 26.20 3.77 -11.29
CA GLN A 107 26.88 3.80 -9.99
C GLN A 107 26.00 3.16 -8.88
N PRO A 108 26.53 2.26 -8.05
CA PRO A 108 25.90 1.92 -6.77
C PRO A 108 25.84 3.17 -5.88
N LEU A 109 24.86 3.25 -4.97
CA LEU A 109 24.77 4.38 -4.02
C LEU A 109 25.98 4.41 -3.08
N ILE A 110 26.60 3.25 -2.86
CA ILE A 110 27.76 3.07 -2.00
C ILE A 110 28.90 2.46 -2.81
N ALA A 111 30.06 3.11 -2.79
CA ALA A 111 31.26 2.60 -3.42
C ALA A 111 31.65 1.22 -2.85
N GLY A 112 31.78 0.21 -3.71
CA GLY A 112 32.16 -1.15 -3.33
C GLY A 112 31.00 -2.11 -3.04
N GLN A 113 29.74 -1.68 -3.18
CA GLN A 113 28.56 -2.55 -3.14
C GLN A 113 28.14 -3.01 -4.55
N PRO A 114 27.52 -4.18 -4.71
CA PRO A 114 26.98 -4.61 -6.00
C PRO A 114 25.86 -3.64 -6.47
N ALA A 115 25.73 -3.45 -7.78
CA ALA A 115 24.79 -2.52 -8.43
C ALA A 115 23.26 -2.68 -8.17
N PRO A 116 22.70 -3.79 -7.61
CA PRO A 116 21.28 -3.85 -7.24
C PRO A 116 20.84 -2.84 -6.16
N ASP A 117 21.80 -2.21 -5.50
CA ASP A 117 21.64 -1.32 -4.33
C ASP A 117 20.71 -0.11 -4.56
N HIS A 118 20.71 0.50 -5.75
CA HIS A 118 19.97 1.76 -5.95
C HIS A 118 18.44 1.57 -6.00
N LEU A 119 17.95 0.56 -6.73
CA LEU A 119 16.50 0.32 -6.86
C LEU A 119 15.89 -0.19 -5.56
N ASP A 120 16.58 -1.08 -4.85
CA ASP A 120 16.13 -1.56 -3.54
C ASP A 120 16.01 -0.43 -2.53
N HIS A 121 17.02 0.43 -2.47
CA HIS A 121 16.99 1.61 -1.62
C HIS A 121 15.84 2.57 -2.01
N CYS A 122 15.63 2.81 -3.31
CA CYS A 122 14.51 3.63 -3.79
C CYS A 122 13.16 3.04 -3.37
N VAL A 123 12.97 1.74 -3.55
CA VAL A 123 11.76 1.03 -3.10
C VAL A 123 11.58 1.15 -1.58
N ASN A 124 12.63 0.95 -0.80
CA ASN A 124 12.58 1.11 0.65
C ASN A 124 12.27 2.55 1.07
N THR A 125 12.82 3.54 0.38
CA THR A 125 12.56 4.96 0.65
C THR A 125 11.10 5.32 0.39
N VAL A 126 10.50 4.78 -0.69
CA VAL A 126 9.07 4.93 -0.95
C VAL A 126 8.25 4.24 0.14
N ARG A 127 8.61 3.01 0.55
CA ARG A 127 7.95 2.29 1.65
C ARG A 127 7.94 3.10 2.94
N GLU A 128 9.08 3.69 3.30
CA GLU A 128 9.24 4.54 4.48
C GLU A 128 8.37 5.79 4.40
N SER A 129 8.33 6.44 3.25
CA SER A 129 7.46 7.60 3.00
C SER A 129 5.98 7.24 3.13
N LEU A 130 5.55 6.11 2.56
CA LEU A 130 4.16 5.62 2.66
C LEU A 130 3.77 5.37 4.12
N ILE A 131 4.62 4.72 4.90
CA ILE A 131 4.34 4.45 6.33
C ILE A 131 4.30 5.75 7.13
N CYS A 132 5.21 6.68 6.88
CA CYS A 132 5.21 7.99 7.55
C CYS A 132 4.01 8.86 7.19
N ASN A 133 3.47 8.70 5.99
CA ASN A 133 2.33 9.47 5.48
C ASN A 133 1.15 8.55 5.16
N ALA A 134 0.85 7.64 6.10
CA ALA A 134 -0.15 6.59 5.89
C ALA A 134 -1.50 7.17 5.44
N ASP A 135 -1.87 6.92 4.19
CA ASP A 135 -3.16 7.30 3.65
C ASP A 135 -4.24 6.35 4.17
N VAL A 136 -5.11 6.87 5.03
CA VAL A 136 -6.22 6.10 5.60
C VAL A 136 -7.54 6.33 4.88
N THR A 137 -7.51 6.93 3.68
CA THR A 137 -8.70 7.07 2.83
C THR A 137 -9.29 5.68 2.55
N PRO A 138 -10.60 5.47 2.79
CA PRO A 138 -11.22 4.18 2.54
C PRO A 138 -11.37 3.90 1.04
N ASN A 139 -10.74 2.82 0.59
CA ASN A 139 -11.05 2.16 -0.67
C ASN A 139 -12.37 1.41 -0.54
N VAL A 140 -13.36 1.86 -1.32
CA VAL A 140 -14.69 1.25 -1.35
C VAL A 140 -14.70 0.00 -2.21
N TRP A 141 -15.58 -0.94 -1.88
CA TRP A 141 -15.82 -2.16 -2.62
C TRP A 141 -17.17 -2.09 -3.30
N GLN A 142 -17.25 -2.50 -4.56
CA GLN A 142 -18.43 -2.38 -5.40
C GLN A 142 -18.60 -3.65 -6.25
N TRP A 143 -19.85 -4.04 -6.53
CA TRP A 143 -20.14 -5.14 -7.44
C TRP A 143 -19.67 -4.83 -8.86
N SER A 144 -19.00 -5.81 -9.48
CA SER A 144 -18.55 -5.76 -10.87
C SER A 144 -19.19 -6.90 -11.66
N ASP A 145 -20.13 -6.56 -12.56
CA ASP A 145 -20.80 -7.54 -13.44
C ASP A 145 -19.80 -8.31 -14.32
N ILE A 146 -18.75 -7.64 -14.79
CA ILE A 146 -17.72 -8.24 -15.65
C ILE A 146 -16.97 -9.38 -14.94
N ARG A 147 -16.83 -9.28 -13.61
CA ARG A 147 -16.04 -10.22 -12.80
C ARG A 147 -16.89 -11.12 -11.92
N GLY A 148 -18.19 -10.86 -11.82
CA GLY A 148 -19.14 -11.61 -11.00
C GLY A 148 -18.82 -11.55 -9.50
N GLY A 149 -18.53 -10.37 -8.96
CA GLY A 149 -18.22 -10.22 -7.54
C GLY A 149 -17.93 -8.79 -7.08
N ASN A 150 -17.73 -8.63 -5.76
CA ASN A 150 -17.34 -7.37 -5.13
C ASN A 150 -15.82 -7.19 -5.19
N PHE A 151 -15.36 -6.03 -5.66
CA PHE A 151 -13.94 -5.69 -5.75
C PHE A 151 -13.69 -4.25 -5.30
N PRO A 152 -12.45 -3.88 -4.88
CA PRO A 152 -12.11 -2.49 -4.70
C PRO A 152 -12.44 -1.70 -5.97
N ARG A 153 -13.09 -0.55 -5.82
CA ARG A 153 -13.40 0.34 -6.93
C ARG A 153 -12.10 0.68 -7.64
N ARG A 154 -12.09 0.49 -8.96
CA ARG A 154 -10.98 0.88 -9.84
C ARG A 154 -11.45 2.05 -10.70
N ASP A 155 -10.50 2.78 -11.27
CA ASP A 155 -10.74 3.86 -12.25
C ASP A 155 -11.27 3.34 -13.60
N GLU A 156 -11.82 2.11 -13.62
CA GLU A 156 -12.27 1.38 -14.81
C GLU A 156 -13.59 1.91 -15.38
N ASN A 157 -14.26 2.80 -14.65
CA ASN A 157 -15.46 3.47 -15.11
C ASN A 157 -15.18 4.96 -15.22
N GLY A 158 -14.71 5.39 -16.40
CA GLY A 158 -14.64 6.78 -16.83
C GLY A 158 -16.03 7.41 -16.98
N LEU A 159 -16.77 7.48 -15.88
CA LEU A 159 -17.98 8.28 -15.72
C LEU A 159 -17.64 9.41 -14.74
N GLU A 160 -16.87 10.38 -15.24
CA GLU A 160 -17.13 11.79 -14.94
C GLU A 160 -18.32 12.26 -15.79
#